data_AF-A0A3D5G622-F1
#
_entry.id   AF-A0A3D5G622-F1
#
_cell.length_a   1.000
_cell.length_b   1.000
_cell.length_c   1.000
_cell.angle_alpha   90.00
_cell.angle_beta   90.00
_cell.angle_gamma   90.00
#
_symmetry.space_group_name_H-M   'P 1'
#
loop_
_entity.id
_entity.type
_entity.pdbx_description
1 polymer ?
#
loop_
_entity_poly.entity_id
_entity_poly.type
_entity_poly.pdbx_seq_one_letter_code
_entity_poly.pdbx_strand_id
1 'polypeptide(L)' 'GETEATLPELESLDHVKERLRTSYNRLYRLLQQVTESQPAATADTLNLLYRTIEDGEAIVDASAASIQEIKMDWNLL' A
#
# COMPACT_ATOMS: atom_id res chain seq x y z
N GLY A 1 -15.12 16.10 -12.17
CA GLY A 1 -16.31 15.34 -11.73
C GLY A 1 -16.33 14.04 -12.50
N GLU A 2 -17.03 13.03 -12.00
CA GLU A 2 -17.11 11.73 -12.68
C GLU A 2 -17.81 11.89 -14.04
N THR A 3 -17.11 11.49 -15.09
CA THR A 3 -17.58 11.45 -16.49
C THR A 3 -17.18 10.11 -17.10
N GLU A 4 -17.78 9.72 -18.23
CA GLU A 4 -17.41 8.48 -18.95
C GLU A 4 -15.91 8.39 -19.23
N ALA A 5 -15.28 9.52 -19.58
CA ALA A 5 -13.86 9.57 -19.85
C ALA A 5 -12.99 9.29 -18.62
N THR A 6 -13.43 9.67 -17.41
CA THR A 6 -12.65 9.54 -16.17
C THR A 6 -12.92 8.25 -15.39
N LEU A 7 -13.94 7.47 -15.79
CA LEU A 7 -14.33 6.25 -15.08
C LEU A 7 -13.17 5.23 -14.96
N PRO A 8 -12.39 4.95 -16.04
CA PRO A 8 -11.30 3.98 -15.96
C PRO A 8 -10.21 4.39 -14.95
N GLU A 9 -9.85 5.67 -14.91
CA GLU A 9 -8.83 6.17 -14.00
C GLU A 9 -9.31 6.21 -12.56
N LEU A 10 -10.59 6.54 -12.34
CA LEU A 10 -11.19 6.49 -11.01
C LEU A 10 -11.22 5.06 -10.45
N GLU A 11 -11.55 4.07 -11.29
CA GLU A 11 -11.47 2.65 -10.92
C GLU A 11 -10.02 2.24 -10.59
N SER A 12 -9.05 2.65 -11.41
CA SER A 12 -7.63 2.42 -11.14
C SER A 12 -7.17 3.05 -9.82
N LEU A 13 -7.60 4.29 -9.52
CA LEU A 13 -7.30 4.97 -8.26
C LEU A 13 -7.95 4.26 -7.06
N ASP A 14 -9.16 3.73 -7.22
CA ASP A 14 -9.80 2.91 -6.19
C ASP A 14 -9.03 1.61 -5.92
N HIS A 15 -8.52 0.94 -6.95
CA HIS A 15 -7.64 -0.21 -6.79
C HIS A 15 -6.33 0.14 -6.09
N VAL A 16 -5.70 1.27 -6.46
CA VAL A 16 -4.49 1.78 -5.78
C VAL A 16 -4.76 2.02 -4.30
N LYS A 17 -5.86 2.70 -3.97
CA LYS A 17 -6.29 2.97 -2.59
C LYS A 17 -6.48 1.67 -1.81
N GLU A 18 -7.17 0.68 -2.38
CA GLU A 18 -7.44 -0.59 -1.69
C GLU A 18 -6.15 -1.39 -1.44
N ARG A 19 -5.23 -1.41 -2.42
CA ARG A 19 -3.92 -2.06 -2.29
C ARG A 19 -3.09 -1.44 -1.17
N LEU A 20 -3.00 -0.11 -1.13
CA LEU A 20 -2.31 0.63 -0.08
C LEU A 20 -2.95 0.39 1.30
N ARG A 21 -4.29 0.43 1.38
CA ARG A 21 -5.04 0.19 2.61
C ARG A 21 -4.80 -1.21 3.17
N THR A 22 -4.84 -2.21 2.30
CA THR A 22 -4.58 -3.61 2.69
C THR A 22 -3.17 -3.77 3.23
N SER A 23 -2.17 -3.21 2.54
CA SER A 23 -0.77 -3.22 2.99
C SER A 23 -0.59 -2.56 4.36
N TYR A 24 -1.13 -1.36 4.53
CA TYR A 24 -1.10 -0.62 5.79
C TYR A 24 -1.74 -1.41 6.94
N ASN A 25 -2.91 -2.00 6.72
CA ASN A 25 -3.60 -2.81 7.74
C ASN A 25 -2.79 -4.03 8.16
N ARG A 26 -2.09 -4.67 7.23
CA ARG A 26 -1.20 -5.82 7.51
C ARG A 26 -0.02 -5.38 8.38
N LEU A 27 0.65 -4.28 8.00
CA LEU A 27 1.76 -3.71 8.76
C LEU A 27 1.32 -3.34 10.18
N TYR A 28 0.20 -2.63 10.32
CA TYR A 28 -0.33 -2.18 11.61
C TYR A 28 -0.61 -3.36 12.55
N ARG A 29 -1.24 -4.43 12.06
CA ARG A 29 -1.52 -5.63 12.86
C ARG A 29 -0.24 -6.31 13.34
N LEU A 30 0.79 -6.40 12.51
CA LEU A 30 2.07 -7.00 12.92
C LEU A 30 2.80 -6.13 13.94
N LEU A 31 2.78 -4.80 13.77
CA LEU A 31 3.35 -3.89 14.74
C LEU A 31 2.65 -4.01 16.11
N GLN A 32 1.33 -4.17 16.11
CA GLN A 32 0.57 -4.45 17.34
C GLN A 32 1.02 -5.77 17.99
N GLN A 33 1.17 -6.85 17.24
CA GLN A 33 1.63 -8.14 17.77
C GLN A 33 3.05 -8.05 18.36
N VAL A 34 3.97 -7.33 17.73
CA VAL A 34 5.30 -7.06 18.27
C VAL A 34 5.20 -6.31 19.60
N THR A 35 4.32 -5.31 19.67
CA THR A 35 4.09 -4.50 20.87
C THR A 35 3.45 -5.32 21.99
N GLU A 36 2.60 -6.29 21.68
CA GLU A 36 1.97 -7.17 22.67
C GLU A 36 2.92 -8.28 23.17
N SER A 37 3.98 -8.57 22.43
CA SER A 37 4.97 -9.63 22.76
C SER A 37 6.02 -9.19 23.80
N GLN A 38 5.73 -8.22 24.66
CA GLN A 38 6.68 -7.76 25.67
C GLN A 38 7.05 -8.87 26.67
N PRO A 39 8.30 -8.91 27.17
CA PRO A 39 9.37 -7.93 26.97
C PRO A 39 10.19 -8.13 25.69
N ALA A 40 9.97 -9.19 24.92
CA ALA A 40 10.73 -9.47 23.71
C ALA A 40 9.90 -10.26 22.69
N ALA A 41 9.75 -9.69 21.49
CA ALA A 41 9.20 -10.40 20.34
C ALA A 41 10.15 -11.50 19.86
N THR A 42 9.61 -12.58 19.30
CA THR A 42 10.42 -13.66 18.74
C THR A 42 11.10 -13.21 17.44
N ALA A 43 12.21 -13.87 17.09
CA ALA A 43 12.91 -13.63 15.83
C ALA A 43 11.98 -13.82 14.62
N ASP A 44 11.08 -14.80 14.66
CA ASP A 44 10.11 -15.05 13.58
C ASP A 44 9.13 -13.88 13.40
N THR A 45 8.61 -13.31 14.50
CA THR A 45 7.72 -12.14 14.45
C THR A 45 8.46 -10.92 13.88
N LEU A 46 9.72 -10.71 14.26
CA LEU A 46 10.54 -9.61 13.74
C LEU A 46 10.86 -9.81 12.25
N ASN A 47 11.21 -11.03 11.83
CA ASN A 47 11.43 -11.36 10.42
C ASN A 47 10.18 -11.14 9.58
N LEU A 48 9.01 -11.49 10.10
CA LEU A 48 7.73 -11.24 9.44
C LEU A 48 7.41 -9.74 9.34
N LEU A 49 7.75 -8.95 10.36
CA LEU A 49 7.65 -7.49 10.32
C LEU A 49 8.54 -6.91 9.21
N TYR A 50 9.82 -7.30 9.17
CA TYR A 50 10.76 -6.82 8.13
C TYR A 50 10.24 -7.11 6.72
N ARG A 51 9.82 -8.34 6.44
CA ARG A 51 9.26 -8.70 5.13
C ARG A 51 7.99 -7.91 4.79
N THR A 52 7.16 -7.62 5.79
CA THR A 52 5.94 -6.84 5.55
C THR A 52 6.25 -5.38 5.25
N ILE A 53 7.34 -4.83 5.79
CA ILE A 53 7.83 -3.50 5.42
C ILE A 53 8.33 -3.51 3.97
N GLU A 54 9.16 -4.49 3.60
CA GLU A 54 9.66 -4.65 2.22
C GLU A 54 8.51 -4.80 1.20
N ASP A 55 7.53 -5.66 1.50
CA ASP A 55 6.30 -5.82 0.70
C ASP A 55 5.55 -4.48 0.57
N GLY A 56 5.49 -3.72 1.67
CA GLY A 56 4.81 -2.43 1.74
C GLY A 56 5.47 -1.37 0.86
N GLU A 57 6.79 -1.30 0.86
CA GLU A 57 7.57 -0.38 0.01
C GLU A 57 7.35 -0.70 -1.47
N ALA A 58 7.41 -1.98 -1.87
CA ALA A 58 7.12 -2.39 -3.24
C ALA A 58 5.69 -2.02 -3.69
N ILE A 59 4.72 -2.10 -2.77
CA ILE A 59 3.34 -1.68 -3.03
C ILE A 59 3.23 -0.15 -3.20
N VAL A 60 3.99 0.62 -2.42
CA VAL A 60 4.05 2.09 -2.56
C VAL A 60 4.62 2.46 -3.93
N ASP A 61 5.74 1.86 -4.33
CA ASP A 61 6.38 2.13 -5.62
C ASP A 61 5.46 1.79 -6.79
N ALA A 62 4.83 0.61 -6.76
CA ALA A 62 3.86 0.20 -7.79
C ALA A 62 2.64 1.14 -7.84
N SER A 63 2.22 1.68 -6.69
CA SER A 63 1.09 2.62 -6.62
C SER A 63 1.46 4.00 -7.15
N ALA A 64 2.68 4.46 -6.85
CA ALA A 64 3.20 5.71 -7.41
C ALA A 64 3.33 5.63 -8.93
N ALA A 65 3.79 4.50 -9.47
CA ALA A 65 3.87 4.27 -10.91
C ALA A 65 2.50 4.36 -11.59
N SER A 66 1.47 3.68 -11.06
CA SER A 66 0.11 3.74 -11.61
C SER A 66 -0.48 5.15 -11.56
N ILE A 67 -0.25 5.91 -10.48
CA ILE A 67 -0.70 7.30 -10.39
C ILE A 67 0.03 8.18 -11.42
N GLN A 68 1.32 7.93 -11.66
CA GLN A 68 2.09 8.68 -12.63
C GLN A 68 1.62 8.43 -14.07
N GLU A 69 1.29 7.19 -14.40
CA GLU A 69 0.69 6.81 -15.69
C GLU A 69 -0.61 7.57 -15.94
N ILE A 70 -1.53 7.57 -14.97
CA ILE A 70 -2.79 8.34 -15.05
C ILE A 70 -2.52 9.83 -15.28
N LYS A 71 -1.53 10.42 -14.59
CA LYS A 71 -1.18 11.83 -14.78
C LYS A 71 -0.64 12.10 -16.18
N MET A 72 0.15 11.19 -16.74
CA MET A 72 0.68 11.30 -18.10
C MET A 72 -0.45 11.23 -19.14
N ASP A 73 -1.37 10.28 -19.00
CA ASP A 73 -2.50 10.10 -19.91
C ASP A 73 -3.39 11.35 -19.99
N TRP A 74 -3.53 12.06 -18.87
CA TRP A 74 -4.32 13.28 -18.75
C TRP A 74 -3.54 14.58 -18.91
N ASN A 75 -2.24 14.52 -19.23
CA ASN A 75 -1.35 15.69 -19.31
C ASN A 75 -1.40 16.59 -18.07
N LEU A 76 -1.40 15.98 -16.87
CA LEU A 76 -1.44 16.67 -15.58
C LEU A 76 -0.05 16.90 -14.96
N LEU A 77 1.01 16.79 -15.78
CA LEU A 77 2.42 16.97 -15.40
C LEU A 77 2.98 18.29 -15.91
#